data_AF-A0A957G6A7-F1
#
_entry.id   AF-A0A957G6A7-F1
#
_cell.length_a   1.000
_cell.length_b   1.000
_cell.length_c   1.000
_cell.angle_alpha   90.00
_cell.angle_beta   90.00
_cell.angle_gamma   90.00
#
_symmetry.space_group_name_H-M   'P 1'
#
loop_
_entity.id
_entity.type
_entity.pdbx_description
1 polymer ?
#
loop_
_entity_poly.entity_id
_entity_poly.type
_entity_poly.pdbx_seq_one_letter_code
_entity_poly.pdbx_strand_id
1 'polypeptide(L)'
;MFGYRRNELVDLLTMHADALNAGQDQTESLALLYGDEVAPLLQLARAVKQVLVPVSPPAGFTTQLHHDLMQYDRNVTIVAAHPNQRGWWVGAATVGSLLSLAILLLVRRHRGGPLPELLEVPGG
;
A
#
# COMPACT_ATOMS: atom_id res chain seq x y z
N MET A 1 1.58 12.49 -31.37
CA MET A 1 2.36 12.98 -30.24
C MET A 1 1.37 13.27 -29.12
N PHE A 2 1.16 12.31 -28.22
CA PHE A 2 0.20 12.48 -27.13
C PHE A 2 0.91 13.24 -26.01
N GLY A 3 0.79 14.57 -26.02
CA GLY A 3 1.28 15.38 -24.91
C GLY A 3 0.46 15.06 -23.67
N TYR A 4 1.03 14.31 -22.73
CA TYR A 4 0.39 14.04 -21.45
C TYR A 4 0.14 15.35 -20.71
N ARG A 5 -1.07 15.52 -20.17
CA ARG A 5 -1.31 16.65 -19.27
C ARG A 5 -0.54 16.40 -17.98
N ARG A 6 0.06 17.45 -17.41
CA ARG A 6 0.90 17.34 -16.19
C ARG A 6 0.22 16.51 -15.09
N ASN A 7 -1.07 16.70 -14.87
CA ASN A 7 -1.81 15.98 -13.83
C ASN A 7 -1.92 14.49 -14.11
N GLU A 8 -2.14 14.08 -15.37
CA GLU A 8 -2.23 12.66 -15.75
C GLU A 8 -0.88 11.94 -15.53
N LEU A 9 0.23 12.63 -15.80
CA LEU A 9 1.57 12.10 -15.53
C LEU A 9 1.83 11.98 -14.02
N VAL A 10 1.42 12.97 -13.24
CA VAL A 10 1.54 12.93 -11.78
C VAL A 10 0.72 11.78 -11.19
N ASP A 11 -0.52 11.60 -11.65
CA ASP A 11 -1.39 10.52 -11.18
C ASP A 11 -0.81 9.15 -11.53
N LEU A 12 -0.26 9.00 -12.74
CA LEU A 12 0.43 7.78 -13.18
C LEU A 12 1.64 7.47 -12.31
N LEU A 13 2.51 8.45 -12.08
CA LEU A 13 3.73 8.26 -11.28
C LEU A 13 3.39 7.96 -9.81
N THR A 14 2.33 8.59 -9.29
CA THR A 14 1.84 8.35 -7.93
C THR A 14 1.32 6.93 -7.79
N MET A 15 0.44 6.50 -8.71
CA MET A 15 -0.07 5.13 -8.77
C MET A 15 1.08 4.11 -8.87
N HIS A 16 2.08 4.39 -9.71
CA HIS A 16 3.23 3.51 -9.87
C HIS A 16 4.09 3.42 -8.60
N ALA A 17 4.33 4.55 -7.92
CA ALA A 17 5.06 4.58 -6.65
C ALA A 17 4.33 3.80 -5.56
N ASP A 18 3.00 3.89 -5.48
CA ASP A 18 2.19 3.12 -4.55
C ASP A 18 2.26 1.61 -4.84
N ALA A 19 2.18 1.22 -6.11
CA ALA A 19 2.37 -0.17 -6.53
C ALA A 19 3.77 -0.70 -6.14
N LEU A 20 4.82 0.09 -6.37
CA LEU A 20 6.19 -0.25 -5.97
C LEU A 20 6.34 -0.39 -4.45
N ASN A 21 5.68 0.47 -3.67
CA ASN A 21 5.66 0.39 -2.21
C ASN A 21 4.90 -0.85 -1.71
N ALA A 22 3.89 -1.31 -2.45
CA ALA A 22 3.18 -2.56 -2.19
C ALA A 22 3.94 -3.81 -2.67
N GLY A 23 5.13 -3.66 -3.26
CA GLY A 23 5.94 -4.76 -3.79
C GLY A 23 5.50 -5.25 -5.17
N GLN A 24 4.66 -4.50 -5.87
CA GLN A 24 4.21 -4.79 -7.23
C GLN A 24 4.99 -3.95 -8.23
N ASP A 25 5.85 -4.59 -9.00
CA ASP A 25 6.62 -3.91 -10.04
C ASP A 25 5.91 -4.02 -11.40
N GLN A 26 5.33 -2.91 -11.84
CA GLN A 26 4.61 -2.78 -13.12
C GLN A 26 5.33 -1.85 -14.10
N THR A 27 6.62 -1.58 -13.88
CA THR A 27 7.38 -0.57 -14.66
C THR A 27 7.38 -0.91 -16.15
N GLU A 28 7.58 -2.18 -16.50
CA GLU A 28 7.65 -2.63 -17.90
C GLU A 28 6.29 -2.60 -18.60
N SER A 29 5.22 -3.04 -17.93
CA SER A 29 3.86 -2.99 -18.49
C SER A 29 3.38 -1.55 -18.68
N LEU A 30 3.71 -0.66 -17.75
CA LEU A 30 3.38 0.77 -17.85
C LEU A 30 4.22 1.46 -18.93
N ALA A 31 5.50 1.13 -19.07
CA ALA A 31 6.34 1.67 -20.13
C ALA A 31 5.81 1.28 -21.53
N LEU A 32 5.33 0.05 -21.70
CA LEU A 32 4.70 -0.39 -22.95
C LEU A 32 3.37 0.32 -23.24
N LEU A 33 2.59 0.62 -22.19
CA LEU A 33 1.26 1.23 -22.33
C LEU A 33 1.32 2.75 -22.56
N TYR A 34 2.24 3.44 -21.89
CA TYR A 34 2.36 4.90 -21.90
C TYR A 34 3.51 5.41 -22.76
N GLY A 35 4.28 4.49 -23.36
CA GLY A 35 5.32 4.79 -24.33
C GLY A 35 6.64 5.26 -23.72
N ASP A 36 7.59 5.45 -24.63
CA ASP A 36 9.00 5.68 -24.30
C ASP A 36 9.28 6.99 -23.57
N GLU A 37 8.37 7.98 -23.64
CA GLU A 37 8.53 9.27 -22.95
C GLU A 37 8.43 9.12 -21.42
N VAL A 38 7.63 8.17 -20.94
CA VAL A 38 7.36 7.95 -19.50
C VAL A 38 8.29 6.88 -18.92
N ALA A 39 8.84 6.01 -19.77
CA ALA A 39 9.72 4.91 -19.35
C ALA A 39 10.93 5.33 -18.49
N PRO A 40 11.66 6.43 -18.78
CA PRO A 40 12.78 6.87 -17.95
C PRO A 40 12.35 7.26 -16.53
N LEU A 41 11.16 7.86 -16.38
CA LEU A 41 10.64 8.28 -15.08
C LEU A 41 10.23 7.07 -14.24
N LEU A 42 9.59 6.07 -14.87
CA LEU A 42 9.24 4.82 -14.22
C LEU A 42 10.50 4.04 -13.78
N GLN A 43 11.50 3.95 -14.66
CA GLN A 43 12.78 3.31 -14.33
C GLN A 43 13.51 4.02 -13.18
N LEU A 44 13.48 5.36 -13.16
CA LEU A 44 14.05 6.13 -12.05
C LEU A 44 13.33 5.83 -10.74
N ALA A 45 11.99 5.80 -10.73
CA ALA A 45 11.21 5.47 -9.53
C ALA A 45 11.54 4.05 -9.01
N ARG A 46 11.64 3.06 -9.91
CA ARG A 46 12.09 1.70 -9.60
C ARG A 46 13.49 1.70 -8.97
N ALA A 47 14.46 2.41 -9.56
CA ALA A 47 15.83 2.49 -9.06
C ALA A 47 15.90 3.15 -7.67
N VAL A 48 15.17 4.25 -7.45
CA VAL A 48 15.10 4.90 -6.14
C VAL A 48 14.52 3.93 -5.10
N LYS A 49 13.43 3.22 -5.42
CA LYS A 49 12.80 2.26 -4.51
C LYS A 49 13.75 1.14 -4.06
N GLN A 50 14.63 0.68 -4.95
CA GLN A 50 15.60 -0.38 -4.66
C GLN A 50 16.69 0.07 -3.68
N VAL A 51 17.02 1.36 -3.64
CA VAL A 51 18.04 1.91 -2.73
C VAL A 51 17.44 2.30 -1.37
N LEU A 52 16.13 2.57 -1.31
CA LEU A 52 15.44 2.93 -0.08
C LEU A 52 15.38 1.75 0.90
N VAL A 53 16.01 1.93 2.06
CA VAL A 53 15.94 0.99 3.19
C VAL A 53 14.69 1.30 4.02
N PRO A 54 13.80 0.34 4.26
CA PRO A 54 12.68 0.52 5.18
C PRO A 54 13.17 0.86 6.59
N VAL A 55 12.66 1.93 7.17
CA VAL A 55 12.94 2.32 8.56
C VAL A 55 11.82 1.81 9.45
N SER A 56 12.15 1.02 10.46
CA SER A 56 11.18 0.63 11.49
C SER A 56 10.84 1.84 12.37
N PRO A 57 9.55 2.17 12.56
CA PRO A 57 9.17 3.21 13.49
C PRO A 57 9.49 2.80 14.94
N PRO A 58 9.81 3.76 15.83
CA PRO A 58 9.99 3.47 17.25
C PRO A 58 8.73 2.84 17.88
N ALA A 59 8.88 1.87 18.78
CA ALA A 59 7.74 1.17 19.40
C ALA A 59 6.81 2.11 20.21
N GLY A 60 7.36 3.16 20.82
CA GLY A 60 6.57 4.19 21.50
C GLY A 60 5.70 4.99 20.54
N PHE A 61 6.19 5.24 19.31
CA PHE A 61 5.48 6.03 18.30
C PHE A 61 4.21 5.32 17.84
N THR A 62 4.26 4.02 17.54
CA THR A 62 3.07 3.27 17.11
C THR A 62 2.02 3.17 18.21
N THR A 63 2.46 3.07 19.46
CA THR A 63 1.57 2.99 20.64
C THR A 63 0.87 4.32 20.90
N GLN A 64 1.61 5.42 20.83
CA GLN A 64 1.07 6.77 20.98
C GLN A 64 0.12 7.11 19.82
N LEU A 65 0.51 6.84 18.58
CA LEU A 65 -0.34 7.05 17.41
C LEU A 65 -1.67 6.28 17.51
N HIS A 66 -1.63 5.02 17.97
CA HIS A 66 -2.84 4.25 18.19
C HIS A 66 -3.75 4.89 19.26
N HIS A 67 -3.16 5.37 20.36
CA HIS A 67 -3.91 6.05 21.41
C HIS A 67 -4.57 7.33 20.89
N ASP A 68 -3.82 8.15 20.17
CA ASP A 68 -4.30 9.42 19.60
C ASP A 68 -5.43 9.19 18.60
N LEU A 69 -5.32 8.18 17.72
CA LEU A 69 -6.38 7.82 16.77
C LEU A 69 -7.66 7.34 17.49
N MET A 70 -7.54 6.54 18.54
CA MET A 70 -8.68 6.06 19.33
C MET A 70 -9.36 7.17 20.13
N GLN A 71 -8.61 8.21 20.51
CA GLN A 71 -9.18 9.40 21.13
C GLN A 71 -9.86 10.31 20.11
N TYR A 72 -9.27 10.44 18.92
CA TYR A 72 -9.82 11.26 17.83
C TYR A 72 -11.14 10.69 17.29
N ASP A 73 -11.25 9.36 17.16
CA ASP A 73 -12.48 8.67 16.71
C ASP A 73 -13.69 8.96 17.62
N ARG A 74 -13.47 9.28 18.91
CA ARG A 74 -14.57 9.68 19.83
C ARG A 74 -15.11 11.09 19.56
N ASN A 75 -14.37 11.93 18.84
CA ASN A 75 -14.73 13.32 18.55
C ASN A 75 -15.11 13.54 17.07
N VAL A 76 -14.93 12.54 16.21
CA VAL A 76 -15.34 12.63 14.81
C VAL A 76 -16.77 12.12 14.67
N THR A 77 -17.72 13.05 14.78
CA THR A 77 -19.02 12.87 14.13
C THR A 77 -18.74 12.80 12.63
N ILE A 78 -18.66 11.60 12.08
CA ILE A 78 -18.56 11.38 10.64
C ILE A 78 -19.77 12.11 10.04
N VAL A 79 -19.51 13.23 9.35
CA VAL A 79 -20.52 13.88 8.52
C VAL A 79 -20.81 12.89 7.41
N ALA A 80 -21.84 12.07 7.63
CA ALA A 80 -22.38 11.16 6.65
C ALA A 80 -22.75 12.00 5.42
N ALA A 81 -21.95 11.88 4.37
CA ALA A 81 -22.26 12.46 3.08
C ALA A 81 -23.63 11.95 2.64
N HIS A 82 -24.57 12.88 2.45
CA HIS A 82 -25.92 12.61 1.98
C HIS A 82 -25.89 11.76 0.69
N PRO A 83 -26.55 10.58 0.65
CA PRO A 83 -26.71 9.86 -0.60
C PRO A 83 -27.86 10.52 -1.40
N ASN A 84 -27.55 11.52 -2.21
CA ASN A 84 -28.49 11.97 -3.23
C ASN A 84 -28.30 11.15 -4.50
N GLN A 85 -29.27 10.27 -4.73
CA GLN A 85 -29.37 9.39 -5.89
C GLN A 85 -29.50 10.21 -7.18
N ARG A 86 -28.55 10.04 -8.12
CA ARG A 86 -28.83 10.00 -9.57
C ARG A 86 -27.56 9.73 -10.37
N GLY A 87 -27.52 8.53 -10.96
CA GLY A 87 -27.14 8.38 -12.37
C GLY A 87 -25.65 8.27 -12.71
N TRP A 88 -25.18 7.03 -12.71
CA TRP A 88 -24.46 6.47 -13.87
C TRP A 88 -23.04 6.96 -14.18
N TRP A 89 -22.15 6.99 -13.18
CA TRP A 89 -20.72 6.70 -13.38
C TRP A 89 -20.17 5.97 -12.14
N VAL A 90 -20.44 4.67 -12.08
CA VAL A 90 -19.77 3.77 -11.13
C VAL A 90 -18.37 3.52 -11.68
N GLY A 91 -17.37 4.14 -11.05
CA GLY A 91 -15.96 3.97 -11.39
C GLY A 91 -15.05 4.57 -10.31
N ALA A 92 -14.58 3.71 -9.40
CA ALA A 92 -13.40 3.90 -8.55
C ALA A 92 -13.38 5.04 -7.52
N ALA A 93 -14.31 5.02 -6.55
CA ALA A 93 -14.13 5.72 -5.28
C ALA A 93 -14.41 4.80 -4.08
N THR A 94 -13.78 3.62 -4.07
CA THR A 94 -13.67 2.78 -2.87
C THR A 94 -12.30 2.12 -2.83
N VAL A 95 -11.24 2.91 -2.72
CA VAL A 95 -9.97 2.40 -2.19
C VAL A 95 -9.40 3.46 -1.27
N GLY A 96 -9.78 3.36 -0.01
CA GLY A 96 -9.19 4.17 1.03
C GLY A 96 -9.73 3.73 2.36
N SER A 97 -8.87 3.10 3.17
CA SER A 97 -8.91 3.24 4.62
C SER A 97 -9.40 2.10 5.52
N LEU A 98 -9.57 0.84 5.11
CA LEU A 98 -9.76 -0.26 6.10
C LEU A 98 -8.99 -1.58 5.86
N LEU A 99 -8.28 -1.77 4.73
CA LEU A 99 -7.53 -3.01 4.49
C LEU A 99 -6.18 -3.10 5.24
N SER A 100 -5.73 -2.01 5.87
CA SER A 100 -4.37 -1.92 6.44
C SER A 100 -4.14 -2.83 7.66
N LEU A 101 -5.19 -3.28 8.36
CA LEU A 101 -5.05 -4.15 9.54
C LEU A 101 -5.16 -5.65 9.20
N ALA A 102 -5.91 -6.01 8.16
CA ALA A 102 -6.11 -7.40 7.78
C ALA A 102 -4.84 -8.02 7.16
N ILE A 103 -4.10 -7.25 6.35
CA ILE A 103 -2.89 -7.73 5.66
C ILE A 103 -1.74 -7.95 6.67
N LEU A 104 -1.60 -7.10 7.68
CA LEU A 104 -0.58 -7.25 8.73
C LEU A 104 -0.84 -8.49 9.61
N LEU A 105 -2.10 -8.79 9.92
CA LEU A 105 -2.48 -10.01 10.66
C LEU A 105 -2.31 -11.28 9.82
N LEU A 106 -2.62 -11.23 8.53
CA LEU A 106 -2.45 -12.37 7.62
C LEU A 106 -0.96 -12.71 7.40
N VAL A 107 -0.10 -11.70 7.23
CA VAL A 107 1.36 -11.86 7.09
C VAL A 107 1.99 -12.39 8.38
N ARG A 108 1.49 -11.98 9.55
CA ARG A 108 1.98 -12.48 10.85
C ARG A 108 1.57 -13.94 11.11
N ARG A 109 0.40 -14.36 10.64
CA ARG A 109 -0.08 -15.75 10.73
C ARG A 109 0.74 -16.72 9.88
N HIS A 110 1.28 -16.28 8.74
CA HIS A 110 2.09 -17.14 7.85
C HIS A 110 3.56 -17.29 8.27
N ARG A 111 4.10 -16.44 9.15
CA ARG A 111 5.49 -16.56 9.65
C ARG A 111 5.63 -17.32 10.98
N GLY A 112 4.53 -17.75 11.60
CA GLY A 112 4.53 -18.63 12.77
C GLY A 112 4.35 -20.09 12.38
N GLY A 113 5.30 -20.66 11.63
CA GLY A 113 5.35 -22.12 11.45
C GLY A 113 5.77 -22.81 12.76
N PRO A 114 5.13 -23.93 13.14
CA PRO A 114 5.51 -24.67 14.33
C PRO A 114 6.92 -25.27 14.15
N LEU A 115 7.77 -25.05 15.15
CA LEU A 115 9.01 -25.79 15.34
C LEU A 115 8.63 -27.25 15.68
N PRO A 116 9.10 -28.27 14.94
CA PRO A 116 9.20 -29.60 15.53
C PRO A 116 10.34 -29.56 16.55
N GLU A 117 9.95 -29.48 17.83
CA GLU A 117 10.79 -29.85 18.96
C GLU A 117 11.42 -31.22 18.72
N LEU A 118 12.73 -31.27 18.96
CA LEU A 118 13.50 -32.48 19.18
C LEU A 118 12.89 -33.23 20.38
N LEU A 119 12.43 -34.47 20.17
CA LEU A 119 12.11 -35.37 21.26
C LEU A 119 13.02 -36.59 21.18
N GLU A 120 13.77 -36.76 22.27
CA GLU A 120 14.73 -37.81 22.58
C GLU A 120 14.26 -39.23 22.26
N VAL A 121 15.22 -40.02 21.77
CA VAL A 121 15.32 -41.48 21.87
C VAL A 121 15.80 -41.83 23.29
N PRO A 122 15.13 -42.73 24.05
CA PRO A 122 15.55 -44.14 24.16
C PRO A 122 14.34 -45.10 24.36
N GLY A 123 14.39 -46.43 24.26
CA GLY A 123 15.42 -47.45 24.06
C GLY A 123 14.68 -48.80 24.08
N GLY A 124 15.22 -49.79 23.36
CA GLY A 124 14.79 -51.19 23.47
C GLY A 124 15.51 -51.93 24.58
#